data_AF-A0A4V1A6Z3-F1
#
_entry.id   AF-A0A4V1A6Z3-F1
#
_cell.length_a   1.000
_cell.length_b   1.000
_cell.length_c   1.000
_cell.angle_alpha   90.00
_cell.angle_beta   90.00
_cell.angle_gamma   90.00
#
_symmetry.space_group_name_H-M   'P 1'
#
loop_
_entity.id
_entity.type
_entity.pdbx_description
1 polymer ?
#
loop_
_entity_poly.entity_id
_entity_poly.type
_entity_poly.pdbx_seq_one_letter_code
_entity_poly.pdbx_strand_id
1 'polypeptide(L)'
;MTKELLSSKRLTALKNVQSLDPNFHLAGAVGEFIGFYLLCEVLATKLQNYYRADNNKPELDKIQIQALTASLKYFSLTFDNSELKSVFSGGKGLVGKKSARQLRNGYLHSLSATDKQEIINKAPHYNESMKKFLGLLWAKYNKAIKTEQ
;
A
#
# COMPACT_ATOMS: atom_id res chain seq x y z
N MET A 1 26.78 -3.59 2.81
CA MET A 1 25.34 -3.74 3.14
C MET A 1 24.75 -4.70 2.11
N THR A 2 24.61 -5.97 2.49
CA THR A 2 24.10 -7.04 1.63
C THR A 2 22.65 -6.75 1.27
N LYS A 3 22.33 -6.72 -0.03
CA LYS A 3 20.96 -6.60 -0.55
C LYS A 3 20.23 -7.89 -0.20
N GLU A 4 19.40 -7.90 0.85
CA GLU A 4 18.53 -9.04 1.09
C GLU A 4 17.31 -8.97 0.17
N LEU A 5 17.18 -9.99 -0.68
CA LEU A 5 15.94 -10.22 -1.40
C LEU A 5 14.87 -10.69 -0.42
N LEU A 6 13.63 -10.30 -0.66
CA LEU A 6 12.47 -10.92 -0.03
C LEU A 6 12.56 -12.45 -0.24
N SER A 7 12.59 -13.21 0.85
CA SER A 7 12.56 -14.68 0.77
C SER A 7 11.29 -15.17 0.08
N SER A 8 11.34 -16.34 -0.55
CA SER A 8 10.21 -16.93 -1.29
C SER A 8 8.95 -17.04 -0.42
N LYS A 9 9.10 -17.36 0.87
CA LYS A 9 7.99 -17.37 1.85
C LYS A 9 7.35 -15.99 2.04
N ARG A 10 8.16 -14.94 2.20
CA ARG A 10 7.67 -13.54 2.35
C ARG A 10 7.01 -13.05 1.07
N LEU A 11 7.60 -13.39 -0.09
CA LEU A 11 7.07 -13.05 -1.40
C LEU A 11 5.68 -13.68 -1.62
N THR A 12 5.53 -14.97 -1.29
CA THR A 12 4.24 -15.68 -1.32
C THR A 12 3.23 -15.05 -0.37
N ALA A 13 3.62 -14.73 0.88
CA ALA A 13 2.73 -14.10 1.83
C ALA A 13 2.22 -12.72 1.36
N LEU A 14 3.08 -11.94 0.69
CA LEU A 14 2.69 -10.65 0.10
C LEU A 14 1.80 -10.82 -1.13
N LYS A 15 2.07 -11.82 -1.98
CA LYS A 15 1.21 -12.14 -3.13
C LYS A 15 -0.18 -12.56 -2.69
N ASN A 16 -0.28 -13.36 -1.63
CA ASN A 16 -1.57 -13.80 -1.10
C ASN A 16 -2.44 -12.62 -0.66
N VAL A 17 -1.87 -11.47 -0.29
CA VAL A 17 -2.65 -10.25 -0.02
C VAL A 17 -3.47 -9.84 -1.24
N GLN A 18 -2.90 -9.93 -2.44
CA GLN A 18 -3.63 -9.56 -3.67
C GLN A 18 -4.80 -10.50 -3.96
N SER A 19 -4.71 -11.78 -3.55
CA SER A 19 -5.82 -12.73 -3.68
C SER A 19 -6.92 -12.56 -2.61
N LEU A 20 -6.69 -11.71 -1.60
CA LEU A 20 -7.70 -11.36 -0.59
C LEU A 20 -8.58 -10.18 -1.03
N ASP A 21 -8.68 -9.90 -2.35
CA ASP A 21 -9.53 -8.84 -2.86
C ASP A 21 -10.97 -9.01 -2.34
N PRO A 22 -11.48 -8.07 -1.52
CA PRO A 22 -12.84 -8.16 -0.97
C PRO A 22 -13.94 -7.92 -2.01
N ASN A 23 -13.59 -7.70 -3.29
CA ASN A 23 -14.52 -7.42 -4.39
C ASN A 23 -15.36 -6.15 -4.19
N PHE A 24 -14.81 -5.15 -3.50
CA PHE A 24 -15.50 -3.87 -3.29
C PHE A 24 -15.71 -3.06 -4.58
N HIS A 25 -15.09 -3.44 -5.69
CA HIS A 25 -15.28 -2.80 -7.00
C HIS A 25 -16.76 -2.79 -7.45
N LEU A 26 -17.58 -3.71 -6.95
CA LEU A 26 -19.03 -3.76 -7.24
C LEU A 26 -19.82 -2.58 -6.64
N ALA A 27 -19.25 -1.84 -5.68
CA ALA A 27 -19.87 -0.67 -5.06
C ALA A 27 -19.47 0.66 -5.72
N GLY A 28 -19.05 0.62 -7.00
CA GLY A 28 -18.65 1.78 -7.79
C GLY A 28 -17.31 2.38 -7.38
N ALA A 29 -17.04 3.63 -7.78
CA ALA A 29 -15.72 4.26 -7.64
C ALA A 29 -15.21 4.32 -6.18
N VAL A 30 -16.12 4.54 -5.22
CA VAL A 30 -15.79 4.57 -3.79
C VAL A 30 -15.40 3.18 -3.29
N GLY A 31 -16.15 2.15 -3.68
CA GLY A 31 -15.85 0.78 -3.33
C GLY A 31 -14.52 0.31 -3.90
N GLU A 32 -14.26 0.59 -5.19
CA GLU A 32 -12.99 0.29 -5.83
C GLU A 32 -11.81 0.97 -5.11
N PHE A 33 -11.95 2.26 -4.78
CA PHE A 33 -10.94 3.01 -4.02
C PHE A 33 -10.65 2.39 -2.65
N ILE A 34 -11.69 2.04 -1.89
CA ILE A 34 -11.52 1.42 -0.56
C ILE A 34 -10.87 0.05 -0.68
N GLY A 35 -11.27 -0.76 -1.67
CA GLY A 35 -10.68 -2.07 -1.94
C GLY A 35 -9.17 -1.97 -2.18
N PHE A 36 -8.74 -1.12 -3.11
CA PHE A 36 -7.31 -0.93 -3.36
C PHE A 36 -6.56 -0.37 -2.16
N TYR A 37 -7.14 0.58 -1.42
CA TYR A 37 -6.48 1.13 -0.26
C TYR A 37 -6.24 0.06 0.82
N LEU A 38 -7.22 -0.80 1.10
CA LEU A 38 -7.06 -1.86 2.08
C LEU A 38 -5.97 -2.86 1.69
N LEU A 39 -5.92 -3.27 0.42
CA LEU A 39 -4.86 -4.14 -0.09
C LEU A 39 -3.49 -3.48 0.07
N CYS A 40 -3.36 -2.20 -0.31
CA CYS A 40 -2.15 -1.41 -0.11
C CYS A 40 -1.76 -1.32 1.37
N GLU A 41 -2.73 -1.14 2.26
CA GLU A 41 -2.50 -0.98 3.70
C GLU A 41 -1.94 -2.27 4.32
N VAL A 42 -2.52 -3.42 4.01
CA VAL A 42 -2.02 -4.73 4.45
C VAL A 42 -0.62 -4.99 3.88
N LEU A 43 -0.42 -4.70 2.60
CA LEU A 43 0.85 -4.92 1.92
C LEU A 43 1.98 -4.06 2.53
N ALA A 44 1.73 -2.76 2.68
CA ALA A 44 2.67 -1.81 3.25
C ALA A 44 3.04 -2.18 4.69
N THR A 45 2.06 -2.60 5.49
CA THR A 45 2.26 -3.03 6.88
C THR A 45 3.15 -4.28 6.96
N LYS A 46 2.90 -5.29 6.12
CA LYS A 46 3.76 -6.48 6.05
C LYS A 46 5.18 -6.12 5.61
N LEU A 47 5.31 -5.29 4.57
CA LEU A 47 6.61 -4.91 4.03
C LEU A 47 7.47 -4.16 5.06
N GLN A 48 6.90 -3.18 5.77
CA GLN A 48 7.64 -2.47 6.83
C GLN A 48 8.00 -3.42 7.98
N ASN A 49 7.12 -4.36 8.35
CA ASN A 49 7.39 -5.28 9.46
C ASN A 49 8.45 -6.31 9.11
N TYR A 50 8.54 -6.78 7.86
CA TYR A 50 9.66 -7.61 7.40
C TYR A 50 11.00 -6.88 7.53
N TYR A 51 11.07 -5.65 7.01
CA TYR A 51 12.27 -4.83 7.16
C TYR A 51 12.64 -4.63 8.64
N ARG A 52 11.65 -4.41 9.51
CA ARG A 52 11.89 -4.20 10.94
C ARG A 52 12.37 -5.48 11.63
N ALA A 53 11.78 -6.63 11.32
CA ALA A 53 12.23 -7.93 11.81
C ALA A 53 13.68 -8.20 11.40
N ASP A 54 14.03 -7.95 10.14
CA ASP A 54 15.41 -8.11 9.64
C ASP A 54 16.41 -7.15 10.32
N ASN A 55 15.92 -6.08 10.93
CA ASN A 55 16.71 -5.08 11.64
C ASN A 55 16.51 -5.12 13.17
N ASN A 56 15.94 -6.21 13.72
CA ASN A 56 15.68 -6.39 15.15
C ASN A 56 14.90 -5.21 15.80
N LYS A 57 13.94 -4.66 15.06
CA LYS A 57 13.05 -3.58 15.52
C LYS A 57 11.64 -4.14 15.82
N PRO A 58 10.93 -3.60 16.82
CA PRO A 58 9.58 -4.06 17.16
C PRO A 58 8.60 -3.83 16.01
N GLU A 59 7.55 -4.63 15.87
CA GLU A 59 6.55 -4.45 14.81
C GLU A 59 5.81 -3.10 14.92
N LEU A 60 5.21 -2.67 13.80
CA LEU A 60 4.36 -1.48 13.75
C LEU A 60 2.97 -1.86 13.22
N ASP A 61 1.95 -1.49 13.99
CA ASP A 61 0.53 -1.70 13.62
C ASP A 61 0.01 -0.66 12.63
N LYS A 62 0.75 0.44 12.46
CA LYS A 62 0.38 1.55 11.60
C LYS A 62 1.49 1.84 10.60
N ILE A 63 1.09 2.21 9.40
CA ILE A 63 2.03 2.63 8.36
C ILE A 63 2.71 3.93 8.79
N GLN A 64 4.04 3.89 8.83
CA GLN A 64 4.90 5.05 8.99
C GLN A 64 5.66 5.26 7.68
N ILE A 65 5.49 6.43 7.04
CA ILE A 65 6.10 6.73 5.74
C ILE A 65 7.61 6.49 5.76
N GLN A 66 8.31 6.95 6.79
CA GLN A 66 9.76 6.78 6.89
C GLN A 66 10.17 5.29 6.94
N ALA A 67 9.44 4.47 7.70
CA ALA A 67 9.70 3.03 7.79
C ALA A 67 9.37 2.31 6.47
N LEU A 68 8.29 2.71 5.79
CA LEU A 68 7.91 2.17 4.49
C LEU A 68 8.90 2.56 3.39
N THR A 69 9.38 3.81 3.37
CA THR A 69 10.44 4.24 2.44
C THR A 69 11.72 3.44 2.67
N ALA A 70 12.10 3.24 3.94
CA ALA A 70 13.28 2.45 4.29
C ALA A 70 13.13 0.98 3.87
N SER A 71 11.95 0.38 4.05
CA SER A 71 11.70 -1.01 3.66
C SER A 71 11.71 -1.19 2.14
N LEU A 72 11.11 -0.28 1.38
CA LEU A 72 11.17 -0.28 -0.09
C LEU A 72 12.62 -0.26 -0.58
N LYS A 73 13.43 0.67 -0.04
CA LYS A 73 14.86 0.74 -0.36
C LYS A 73 15.61 -0.54 0.00
N TYR A 74 15.37 -1.08 1.20
CA TYR A 74 16.00 -2.30 1.69
C TYR A 74 15.74 -3.49 0.76
N PHE A 75 14.49 -3.70 0.34
CA PHE A 75 14.11 -4.77 -0.58
C PHE A 75 14.35 -4.44 -2.06
N SER A 76 15.01 -3.31 -2.37
CA SER A 76 15.24 -2.81 -3.73
C SER A 76 13.94 -2.78 -4.56
N LEU A 77 12.89 -2.21 -3.96
CA LEU A 77 11.61 -1.88 -4.60
C LEU A 77 11.58 -0.36 -4.80
N THR A 78 11.29 0.07 -6.02
CA THR A 78 11.23 1.49 -6.36
C THR A 78 9.79 1.94 -6.46
N PHE A 79 9.43 2.94 -5.68
CA PHE A 79 8.13 3.61 -5.74
C PHE A 79 8.36 5.10 -5.52
N ASP A 80 7.63 5.95 -6.25
CA ASP A 80 7.83 7.38 -6.16
C ASP A 80 7.45 7.91 -4.76
N ASN A 81 8.28 8.79 -4.20
CA ASN A 81 8.08 9.27 -2.83
C ASN A 81 6.91 10.26 -2.73
N SER A 82 6.60 10.98 -3.80
CA SER A 82 5.42 11.85 -3.83
C SER A 82 4.13 11.04 -3.90
N GLU A 83 4.11 9.96 -4.70
CA GLU A 83 3.03 8.98 -4.74
C GLU A 83 2.87 8.25 -3.40
N LEU A 84 3.98 7.86 -2.75
CA LEU A 84 3.93 7.24 -1.42
C LEU A 84 3.24 8.15 -0.39
N LYS A 85 3.57 9.45 -0.43
CA LYS A 85 2.93 10.44 0.44
C LYS A 85 1.48 10.67 0.06
N SER A 86 1.13 10.70 -1.23
CA SER A 86 -0.25 10.91 -1.68
C SER A 86 -1.16 9.76 -1.26
N VAL A 87 -0.64 8.54 -1.14
CA VAL A 87 -1.41 7.37 -0.69
C VAL A 87 -1.43 7.27 0.84
N PHE A 88 -0.27 7.28 1.51
CA PHE A 88 -0.16 6.79 2.90
C PHE A 88 -0.06 7.87 3.98
N SER A 89 0.00 9.17 3.63
CA SER A 89 0.10 10.24 4.64
C SER A 89 -1.12 10.27 5.57
N GLY A 90 -0.88 10.29 6.88
CA GLY A 90 -1.94 10.39 7.89
C GLY A 90 -2.24 11.82 8.33
N GLY A 91 -2.94 11.98 9.46
CA GLY A 91 -3.23 13.28 10.07
C GLY A 91 -4.46 14.00 9.50
N LYS A 92 -4.61 15.29 9.80
CA LYS A 92 -5.66 16.13 9.21
C LYS A 92 -5.16 16.64 7.85
N GLY A 93 -5.94 16.42 6.79
CA GLY A 93 -5.67 16.97 5.47
C GLY A 93 -6.59 18.13 5.14
N LEU A 94 -6.10 19.10 4.37
CA LEU A 94 -6.92 20.17 3.80
C LEU A 94 -7.82 19.59 2.70
N VAL A 95 -9.07 20.05 2.64
CA VAL A 95 -10.00 19.72 1.55
C VAL A 95 -9.31 19.97 0.21
N GLY A 96 -9.46 19.04 -0.74
CA GLY A 96 -8.80 19.12 -2.03
C GLY A 96 -7.33 18.68 -2.02
N LYS A 97 -6.67 18.52 -0.86
CA LYS A 97 -5.27 18.05 -0.73
C LYS A 97 -5.11 16.81 0.16
N LYS A 98 -6.22 16.16 0.54
CA LYS A 98 -6.19 14.95 1.37
C LYS A 98 -5.56 13.78 0.64
N SER A 99 -4.73 13.01 1.34
CA SER A 99 -4.20 11.72 0.87
C SER A 99 -5.28 10.64 0.79
N ALA A 100 -4.98 9.51 0.15
CA ALA A 100 -5.89 8.37 0.11
C ALA A 100 -6.24 7.87 1.52
N ARG A 101 -5.25 7.76 2.42
CA ARG A 101 -5.46 7.40 3.83
C ARG A 101 -6.39 8.35 4.57
N GLN A 102 -6.23 9.65 4.36
CA GLN A 102 -7.06 10.67 5.01
C GLN A 102 -8.51 10.59 4.52
N LEU A 103 -8.71 10.43 3.20
CA LEU A 103 -10.03 10.26 2.60
C LEU A 103 -10.71 8.97 3.09
N ARG A 104 -9.98 7.84 3.07
CA ARG A 104 -10.45 6.56 3.62
C ARG A 104 -10.87 6.70 5.08
N ASN A 105 -10.06 7.38 5.90
CA ASN A 105 -10.38 7.57 7.31
C ASN A 105 -11.66 8.41 7.49
N GLY A 106 -11.78 9.53 6.78
CA GLY A 106 -12.98 10.37 6.84
C GLY A 106 -14.25 9.65 6.37
N TYR A 107 -14.14 8.84 5.32
CA TYR A 107 -15.26 8.06 4.81
C TYR A 107 -15.65 6.91 5.73
N LEU A 108 -14.70 6.04 6.12
CA LEU A 108 -15.02 4.83 6.89
C LEU A 108 -15.30 5.10 8.38
N HIS A 109 -14.65 6.09 9.00
CA HIS A 109 -14.82 6.35 10.44
C HIS A 109 -15.86 7.42 10.75
N SER A 110 -16.20 8.29 9.78
CA SER A 110 -17.10 9.42 10.02
C SER A 110 -18.22 9.55 8.99
N LEU A 111 -18.30 8.65 8.01
CA LEU A 111 -19.29 8.68 6.92
C LEU A 111 -19.40 10.05 6.24
N SER A 112 -18.25 10.75 6.13
CA SER A 112 -18.17 12.11 5.63
C SER A 112 -18.59 12.19 4.16
N ALA A 113 -19.69 12.90 3.88
CA ALA A 113 -20.18 13.12 2.52
C ALA A 113 -19.17 13.89 1.66
N THR A 114 -18.46 14.85 2.26
CA THR A 114 -17.40 15.62 1.60
C THR A 114 -16.24 14.71 1.18
N ASP A 115 -15.80 13.80 2.06
CA ASP A 115 -14.74 12.85 1.73
C ASP A 115 -15.20 11.83 0.69
N LYS A 116 -16.45 11.37 0.76
CA LYS A 116 -17.04 10.53 -0.29
C LYS A 116 -16.97 11.22 -1.66
N GLN A 117 -17.33 12.49 -1.74
CA GLN A 117 -17.28 13.23 -2.99
C GLN A 117 -15.85 13.45 -3.49
N GLU A 118 -14.91 13.76 -2.59
CA GLU A 118 -13.49 13.86 -2.95
C GLU A 118 -12.94 12.53 -3.46
N ILE A 119 -13.35 11.40 -2.86
CA ILE A 119 -13.00 10.06 -3.35
C ILE A 119 -13.54 9.88 -4.76
N ILE A 120 -14.82 10.15 -5.03
CA ILE A 120 -15.40 10.01 -6.37
C ILE A 120 -14.60 10.82 -7.40
N ASN A 121 -14.23 12.05 -7.06
CA ASN A 121 -13.51 12.95 -7.98
C ASN A 121 -12.04 12.54 -8.21
N LYS A 122 -11.39 11.91 -7.22
CA LYS A 122 -9.94 11.61 -7.26
C LYS A 122 -9.61 10.12 -7.36
N ALA A 123 -10.60 9.24 -7.28
CA ALA A 123 -10.43 7.79 -7.33
C ALA A 123 -9.61 7.35 -8.54
N PRO A 124 -9.78 7.88 -9.77
CA PRO A 124 -8.95 7.47 -10.90
C PRO A 124 -7.45 7.62 -10.64
N HIS A 125 -7.03 8.79 -10.12
CA HIS A 125 -5.63 9.07 -9.80
C HIS A 125 -5.11 8.18 -8.66
N TYR A 126 -5.89 8.05 -7.58
CA TYR A 126 -5.47 7.22 -6.44
C TYR A 126 -5.43 5.74 -6.80
N ASN A 127 -6.40 5.24 -7.55
CA ASN A 127 -6.47 3.85 -7.97
C ASN A 127 -5.28 3.51 -8.87
N GLU A 128 -4.87 4.41 -9.76
CA GLU A 128 -3.66 4.21 -10.57
C GLU A 128 -2.41 4.07 -9.69
N SER A 129 -2.20 4.99 -8.74
CA SER A 129 -1.05 4.96 -7.84
C SER A 129 -1.04 3.72 -6.94
N MET A 130 -2.21 3.32 -6.42
CA MET A 130 -2.37 2.11 -5.62
C MET A 130 -2.13 0.84 -6.44
N LYS A 131 -2.62 0.77 -7.69
CA LYS A 131 -2.35 -0.35 -8.60
C LYS A 131 -0.84 -0.47 -8.88
N LYS A 132 -0.14 0.64 -9.11
CA LYS A 132 1.34 0.66 -9.25
C LYS A 132 2.02 0.09 -7.99
N PHE A 133 1.58 0.52 -6.81
CA PHE A 133 2.13 0.06 -5.54
C PHE A 133 1.93 -1.45 -5.34
N LEU A 134 0.72 -1.95 -5.60
CA LEU A 134 0.41 -3.38 -5.55
C LEU A 134 1.24 -4.18 -6.57
N GLY A 135 1.51 -3.60 -7.75
CA GLY A 135 2.32 -4.20 -8.80
C GLY A 135 3.82 -4.34 -8.50
N LEU A 136 4.34 -3.70 -7.45
CA LEU A 136 5.78 -3.71 -7.11
C LEU A 136 6.37 -5.12 -6.97
N LEU A 137 5.56 -6.09 -6.55
CA LEU A 137 6.01 -7.44 -6.23
C LEU A 137 5.92 -8.42 -7.40
N TRP A 138 5.11 -8.10 -8.42
CA TRP A 138 4.95 -8.96 -9.60
C TRP A 138 6.26 -9.12 -10.39
N ALA A 139 7.00 -8.03 -10.56
CA ALA A 139 8.27 -8.04 -11.29
C ALA A 139 9.34 -8.91 -10.59
N LYS A 140 9.37 -8.94 -9.26
CA LYS A 140 10.34 -9.74 -8.49
C LYS A 140 9.95 -11.20 -8.36
N TYR A 141 8.66 -11.49 -8.21
CA TYR A 141 8.15 -12.86 -8.14
C TYR A 141 8.41 -13.65 -9.41
N ASN A 142 8.15 -13.05 -10.58
CA ASN A 142 8.42 -13.70 -11.87
C ASN A 142 9.93 -13.97 -12.09
N LYS A 143 10.80 -13.21 -11.42
CA LYS A 143 12.25 -13.45 -11.44
C LYS A 143 12.67 -14.55 -10.45
N ALA A 144 12.10 -14.58 -9.26
CA ALA A 144 12.42 -15.57 -8.23
C ALA A 144 12.06 -17.00 -8.67
N ILE A 145 10.87 -17.22 -9.25
CA ILE A 145 10.44 -18.56 -9.73
C ILE A 145 11.39 -19.11 -10.80
N LYS A 146 11.88 -18.28 -11.71
CA LYS A 146 12.79 -18.71 -12.78
C LYS A 146 14.18 -19.12 -12.29
N THR A 147 14.50 -18.85 -11.02
CA THR A 147 15.80 -19.18 -10.42
C THR A 147 15.73 -20.42 -9.53
N GLU A 148 14.52 -20.91 -9.22
CA GLU A 148 14.26 -22.11 -8.43
C GLU A 148 13.84 -23.33 -9.30
N GLN A 149 13.81 -23.18 -10.63
CA GLN A 149 13.62 -24.24 -11.63
C GLN A 149 14.94 -24.55 -12.32
#